data_AF-J2Q3I5-F1
#
_entry.id   AF-J2Q3I5-F1
#
_cell.length_a   1.000
_cell.length_b   1.000
_cell.length_c   1.000
_cell.angle_alpha   90.00
_cell.angle_beta   90.00
_cell.angle_gamma   90.00
#
_symmetry.space_group_name_H-M   'P 1'
#
loop_
_entity.id
_entity.type
_entity.pdbx_description
1 polymer ?
#
loop_
_entity_poly.entity_id
_entity_poly.type
_entity_poly.pdbx_seq_one_letter_code
_entity_poly.pdbx_strand_id
1 'polypeptide(L)'
;MLGGFVQSIRCSAFHQTLNSTHTGSTVTKDELRAELERQEQRYKEVYGGEVTTYAAQPEPERKAWRKRPTVQDQVFKQEIEKIEKELKAEEP
;
A
#
# COMPACT_ATOMS: atom_id res chain seq x y z
N MET A 1 -21.68 2.36 63.20
CA MET A 1 -20.48 3.22 63.08
C MET A 1 -19.29 2.32 62.77
N LEU A 2 -18.29 2.86 62.06
CA LEU A 2 -17.19 2.18 61.33
C LEU A 2 -17.67 1.72 59.93
N GLY A 3 -17.47 2.44 58.82
CA GLY A 3 -16.37 3.32 58.45
C GLY A 3 -15.30 2.49 57.72
N GLY A 4 -15.48 2.24 56.42
CA GLY A 4 -14.63 1.36 55.62
C GLY A 4 -14.48 1.85 54.19
N PHE A 5 -13.56 2.80 54.07
CA PHE A 5 -12.83 3.33 52.92
C PHE A 5 -13.02 2.69 51.53
N VAL A 6 -13.24 3.57 50.55
CA VAL A 6 -13.28 3.35 49.11
C VAL A 6 -11.93 2.81 48.61
N GLN A 7 -11.89 1.59 48.08
CA GLN A 7 -10.85 1.22 47.13
C GLN A 7 -11.47 1.21 45.73
N SER A 8 -11.48 2.40 45.12
CA SER A 8 -11.63 2.58 43.70
C SER A 8 -10.51 1.79 43.02
N ILE A 9 -10.81 0.58 42.54
CA ILE A 9 -9.94 -0.10 41.58
C ILE A 9 -10.11 0.67 40.28
N ARG A 10 -9.37 1.78 40.17
CA ARG A 10 -9.07 2.39 38.89
C ARG A 10 -8.40 1.31 38.07
N CYS A 11 -9.12 0.77 37.09
CA CYS A 11 -8.53 0.03 36.00
C CYS A 11 -7.66 1.02 35.22
N SER A 12 -6.45 1.28 35.71
CA SER A 12 -5.44 2.09 35.06
C SER A 12 -4.67 1.21 34.09
N ALA A 13 -5.33 0.84 33.00
CA ALA A 13 -4.70 0.31 31.79
C ALA A 13 -5.05 1.21 30.59
N PHE A 14 -5.18 2.51 30.85
CA PHE A 14 -5.46 3.53 29.84
C PHE A 14 -4.25 4.47 29.79
N HIS A 15 -3.56 4.45 28.63
CA HIS A 15 -2.50 5.33 28.17
C HIS A 15 -1.12 5.21 28.84
N GLN A 16 -0.25 4.43 28.20
CA GLN A 16 1.15 4.84 28.02
C GLN A 16 1.56 4.74 26.55
N THR A 17 0.90 5.55 25.71
CA THR A 17 1.48 6.01 24.44
C THR A 17 1.97 7.43 24.64
N LEU A 18 3.04 7.59 25.43
CA LEU A 18 3.83 8.81 25.39
C LEU A 18 4.78 8.66 24.21
N ASN A 19 4.31 9.03 23.01
CA ASN A 19 5.19 9.20 21.87
C ASN A 19 6.21 10.26 22.24
N SER A 20 7.45 9.81 22.44
CA SER A 20 8.59 10.63 22.84
C SER A 20 8.68 11.84 21.93
N THR A 21 8.56 13.02 22.52
CA THR A 21 8.89 14.30 21.91
C THR A 21 10.30 14.23 21.33
N HIS A 22 10.46 14.63 20.06
CA HIS A 22 11.73 14.72 19.35
C HIS A 22 12.66 15.69 20.10
N THR A 23 13.45 15.16 21.03
CA THR A 23 14.67 15.78 21.51
C THR A 23 15.77 15.31 20.56
N GLY A 24 16.55 16.27 20.04
CA GLY A 24 17.69 16.03 19.15
C GLY A 24 18.77 15.21 19.85
N SER A 25 18.53 13.90 19.96
CA SER A 25 19.47 12.92 20.45
C SER A 25 20.06 12.19 19.26
N THR A 26 21.38 12.02 19.29
CA THR A 26 22.16 11.26 18.32
C THR A 26 21.92 9.76 18.53
N VAL A 27 20.66 9.31 18.46
CA VAL A 27 20.36 7.88 18.38
C VAL A 27 20.83 7.44 17.01
N THR A 28 21.72 6.45 16.97
CA THR A 28 22.19 5.96 15.68
C THR A 28 21.04 5.23 14.99
N LYS A 29 21.02 5.30 13.66
CA LYS A 29 19.97 4.68 12.84
C LYS A 29 19.78 3.19 13.15
N ASP A 30 20.86 2.52 13.55
CA ASP A 30 20.87 1.07 13.80
C ASP A 30 20.30 0.72 15.18
N GLU A 31 20.52 1.54 16.20
CA GLU A 31 19.87 1.39 17.51
C GLU A 31 18.36 1.58 17.40
N LEU A 32 17.92 2.57 16.61
CA LEU A 32 16.49 2.79 16.33
C LEU A 32 15.87 1.60 15.60
N ARG A 33 16.59 0.99 14.66
CA ARG A 33 16.14 -0.19 13.94
C ARG A 33 15.97 -1.38 14.88
N ALA A 34 16.96 -1.64 15.73
CA ALA A 34 16.92 -2.74 16.69
C ALA A 34 15.77 -2.60 17.71
N GLU A 35 15.48 -1.38 18.17
CA GLU A 35 14.36 -1.16 19.09
C GLU A 35 13.00 -1.32 18.42
N LEU A 36 12.85 -0.88 17.16
CA LEU A 36 11.64 -1.11 16.37
C LEU A 36 11.36 -2.61 16.15
N GLU A 37 12.39 -3.40 15.81
CA GLU A 37 12.26 -4.85 15.63
C GLU A 37 11.78 -5.56 16.90
N ARG A 38 12.28 -5.15 18.07
CA ARG A 38 11.83 -5.70 19.37
C ARG A 38 10.39 -5.35 19.70
N GLN A 39 9.94 -4.15 19.31
CA GLN A 39 8.55 -3.73 19.50
C GLN A 39 7.61 -4.49 18.57
N GLU A 40 8.01 -4.67 17.31
CA GLU A 40 7.26 -5.46 16.33
C GLU A 40 7.08 -6.90 16.80
N GLN A 41 8.15 -7.56 17.26
CA GLN A 41 8.09 -8.94 17.74
C GLN A 41 7.21 -9.08 18.98
N ARG A 42 7.36 -8.20 19.97
CA ARG A 42 6.48 -8.20 21.16
C ARG A 42 5.02 -7.97 20.79
N TYR A 43 4.74 -7.09 19.84
CA TYR A 43 3.38 -6.80 19.41
C TYR A 43 2.73 -8.01 18.69
N LYS A 44 3.50 -8.69 17.84
CA LYS A 44 3.06 -9.92 17.16
C LYS A 44 2.82 -11.07 18.14
N GLU A 45 3.76 -11.33 19.05
CA GLU A 45 3.70 -12.49 19.95
C GLU A 45 2.70 -12.31 21.10
N VAL A 46 2.63 -11.12 21.70
CA VAL A 46 1.86 -10.89 22.93
C VAL A 46 0.42 -10.49 22.63
N TYR A 47 0.22 -9.63 21.62
CA TYR A 47 -1.09 -9.05 21.35
C TYR A 47 -1.75 -9.65 20.11
N GLY A 48 -1.04 -10.49 19.34
CA GLY A 48 -1.56 -11.09 18.11
C GLY A 48 -1.98 -10.05 17.07
N GLY A 49 -1.46 -8.83 17.17
CA GLY A 49 -1.87 -7.70 16.34
C GLY A 49 -1.23 -7.77 14.96
N GLU A 50 -1.99 -7.40 13.94
CA GLU A 50 -1.50 -7.25 12.57
C GLU A 50 -0.62 -6.00 12.47
N VAL A 51 0.60 -6.15 11.96
CA VAL A 51 1.55 -5.04 11.76
C VAL A 51 1.32 -4.45 10.37
N THR A 52 0.79 -3.24 10.30
CA THR A 52 0.62 -2.52 9.02
C THR A 52 1.94 -1.89 8.59
N THR A 53 2.56 -2.45 7.55
CA THR A 53 3.76 -1.86 6.94
C THR A 53 3.36 -0.73 6.00
N TYR A 54 3.70 0.51 6.37
CA TYR A 54 3.52 1.69 5.51
C TYR A 54 4.64 1.81 4.45
N ALA A 55 4.85 0.75 3.67
CA ALA A 55 5.67 0.84 2.48
C ALA A 55 4.84 1.44 1.34
N ALA A 56 5.46 2.30 0.53
CA ALA A 56 4.83 2.72 -0.71
C ALA A 56 4.54 1.47 -1.55
N GLN A 57 3.30 1.33 -2.01
CA GLN A 57 3.02 0.29 -3.01
C GLN A 57 3.90 0.57 -4.23
N PRO A 58 4.50 -0.46 -4.83
CA PRO A 58 5.23 -0.28 -6.07
C PRO A 58 4.30 0.37 -7.09
N GLU A 59 4.84 1.32 -7.86
CA GLU A 59 4.05 1.98 -8.89
C GLU A 59 3.40 0.93 -9.80
N PRO A 60 2.09 1.04 -10.09
CA PRO A 60 1.41 0.09 -10.96
C PRO A 60 2.16 -0.07 -12.28
N GLU A 61 2.16 -1.29 -12.83
CA GLU A 61 2.79 -1.56 -14.14
C GLU A 61 2.24 -0.59 -15.19
N ARG A 62 3.09 0.36 -15.62
CA ARG A 62 2.75 1.36 -16.63
C ARG A 62 2.73 0.68 -17.99
N LYS A 63 1.60 0.07 -18.35
CA LYS A 63 1.41 -0.43 -19.72
C LYS A 63 1.62 0.73 -20.71
N ALA A 64 2.48 0.52 -21.71
CA ALA A 64 2.71 1.51 -22.76
C ALA A 64 1.37 1.93 -23.35
N TRP A 65 1.04 3.22 -23.29
CA TRP A 65 -0.26 3.74 -23.73
C TRP A 65 -0.54 3.28 -25.16
N ARG A 66 -1.59 2.46 -25.33
CA ARG A 66 -2.05 2.03 -26.66
C ARG A 66 -3.28 2.84 -27.03
N LYS A 67 -3.24 3.48 -28.20
CA LYS A 67 -4.44 4.06 -28.81
C LYS A 67 -5.43 2.94 -29.12
N ARG A 68 -6.69 3.09 -28.71
CA ARG A 68 -7.77 2.20 -29.15
C ARG A 68 -8.16 2.58 -30.58
N PRO A 69 -8.26 1.63 -31.52
CA PRO A 69 -8.70 1.94 -32.87
C PRO A 69 -10.12 2.49 -32.83
N THR A 70 -10.34 3.60 -33.52
CA THR A 70 -11.66 4.20 -33.68
C THR A 70 -12.50 3.39 -34.67
N VAL A 71 -13.82 3.65 -34.74
CA VAL A 71 -14.70 3.02 -35.75
C VAL A 71 -14.23 3.36 -37.16
N GLN A 72 -13.75 4.58 -37.39
CA GLN A 72 -13.21 5.02 -38.67
C GLN A 72 -11.95 4.24 -39.06
N ASP A 73 -11.05 3.98 -38.11
CA ASP A 73 -9.85 3.16 -38.35
C ASP A 73 -10.20 1.73 -38.77
N GLN A 74 -11.34 1.20 -38.32
CA GLN A 74 -11.80 -0.13 -38.69
C GLN A 74 -12.36 -0.16 -40.11
N VAL A 75 -13.23 0.80 -40.45
CA VAL A 75 -13.79 0.93 -41.81
C VAL A 75 -12.68 1.15 -42.83
N PHE A 76 -11.70 2.00 -42.50
CA PHE A 76 -10.57 2.24 -43.39
C PHE A 76 -9.75 0.97 -43.67
N LYS A 77 -9.47 0.17 -42.64
CA LYS A 77 -8.79 -1.13 -42.83
C LYS A 77 -9.57 -2.06 -43.73
N GLN A 78 -10.89 -2.14 -43.57
CA GLN A 78 -11.76 -2.96 -44.41
C GLN A 78 -11.73 -2.51 -45.88
N GLU A 79 -11.69 -1.20 -46.13
CA GLU A 79 -11.62 -0.66 -47.50
C GLU A 79 -10.28 -0.99 -48.16
N ILE A 80 -9.16 -0.85 -47.43
CA ILE A 80 -7.84 -1.25 -47.93
C ILE A 80 -7.80 -2.75 -48.26
N GLU A 81 -8.31 -3.61 -47.37
CA GLU A 81 -8.39 -5.05 -47.61
C GLU A 81 -9.23 -5.40 -48.85
N LYS A 82 -10.27 -4.61 -49.15
CA LYS A 82 -11.13 -4.82 -50.32
C LYS A 82 -10.38 -4.47 -51.62
N ILE A 83 -9.71 -3.32 -51.64
CA ILE A 83 -8.90 -2.87 -52.79
C ILE A 83 -7.77 -3.87 -53.08
N GLU A 84 -7.09 -4.37 -52.04
CA GLU A 84 -6.03 -5.39 -52.22
C GLU A 84 -6.55 -6.69 -52.83
N LYS A 85 -7.77 -7.11 -52.49
CA LYS A 85 -8.41 -8.30 -53.06
C LYS A 85 -8.79 -8.09 -54.52
N GLU A 86 -9.33 -6.93 -54.85
CA GLU A 86 -9.68 -6.56 -56.23
C GLU A 86 -8.42 -6.52 -57.12
N LEU A 87 -7.34 -5.90 -56.63
CA LEU A 87 -6.07 -5.84 -57.34
C LEU A 87 -5.47 -7.23 -57.59
N LYS A 88 -5.48 -8.12 -56.58
CA LYS A 88 -5.00 -9.51 -56.71
C LYS A 88 -5.86 -10.36 -57.63
N ALA A 89 -7.14 -10.03 -57.79
CA ALA A 89 -8.03 -10.73 -58.71
C ALA A 89 -7.86 -10.24 -60.16
N GLU A 90 -7.26 -9.07 -60.36
CA GLU A 90 -7.02 -8.44 -61.66
C GLU A 90 -5.61 -8.73 -62.22
N GLU A 91 -4.68 -9.22 -61.38
CA GLU A 91 -3.43 -9.84 -61.86
C GLU A 91 -3.71 -11.30 -62.34
N PRO A 92 -3.40 -11.64 -63.62
CA PRO A 92 -3.66 -12.97 -64.20
C PRO A 92 -2.72 -14.08 -63.72
#